data_AF-A0A225UTR1-F1
#
_entry.id   AF-A0A225UTR1-F1
#
_cell.length_a   1.000
_cell.length_b   1.000
_cell.length_c   1.000
_cell.angle_alpha   90.00
_cell.angle_beta   90.00
_cell.angle_gamma   90.00
#
_symmetry.space_group_name_H-M   'P 1'
#
loop_
_entity.id
_entity.type
_entity.pdbx_description
1 polymer ?
#
loop_
_entity_poly.entity_id
_entity_poly.type
_entity_poly.pdbx_seq_one_letter_code
_entity_poly.pdbx_strand_id
1 'polypeptide(L)'
;MESTTAIPVSSAAIMPPCITDVSQPALVKWMRERQEYEDAVDARCATTGEDKSKALRSVKNSFNRQLLTTLCKLEWGTTIEEVMEERIISELDTIIGSIMNDAIIDIDSVFDAELRTYTSAT
;
A
#
# COMPACT_ATOMS: atom_id res chain seq x y z
N MET A 1 37.52 -30.61 18.26
CA MET A 1 37.44 -29.24 17.71
C MET A 1 36.08 -29.10 17.07
N GLU A 2 35.28 -28.21 17.67
CA GLU A 2 34.11 -27.49 17.15
C GLU A 2 33.04 -28.26 16.35
N SER A 3 31.95 -28.63 17.02
CA SER A 3 30.65 -28.82 16.38
C SER A 3 30.11 -27.46 15.94
N THR A 4 30.19 -27.16 14.64
CA THR A 4 29.34 -26.10 14.07
C THR A 4 27.97 -26.72 13.82
N THR A 5 27.07 -26.56 14.79
CA THR A 5 25.66 -26.87 14.59
C THR A 5 25.13 -25.81 13.63
N ALA A 6 25.07 -26.13 12.34
CA ALA A 6 24.33 -25.35 11.37
C ALA A 6 22.87 -25.34 11.83
N ILE A 7 22.48 -24.24 12.49
CA ILE A 7 21.09 -24.00 12.86
C ILE A 7 20.34 -23.94 11.52
N PRO A 8 19.35 -24.83 11.28
CA PRO A 8 18.49 -24.64 10.14
C PRO A 8 17.72 -23.36 10.42
N VAL A 9 18.06 -22.28 9.71
CA VAL A 9 17.21 -21.09 9.66
C VAL A 9 15.89 -21.62 9.09
N SER A 10 14.89 -21.81 9.97
CA SER A 10 13.54 -22.07 9.51
C SER A 10 13.17 -20.91 8.60
N SER A 11 13.18 -21.16 7.29
CA SER A 11 12.78 -20.21 6.27
C SER A 11 11.28 -19.95 6.45
N ALA A 12 10.95 -19.05 7.37
CA ALA A 12 9.60 -18.53 7.47
C ALA A 12 9.30 -17.86 6.12
N ALA A 13 8.23 -18.30 5.46
CA ALA A 13 7.82 -17.71 4.22
C ALA A 13 7.44 -16.25 4.48
N ILE A 14 8.22 -15.31 3.96
CA ILE A 14 7.90 -13.88 3.98
C ILE A 14 6.67 -13.69 3.07
N MET A 15 5.52 -13.36 3.67
CA MET A 15 4.24 -13.28 2.98
C MET A 15 3.92 -11.85 2.56
N PRO A 16 3.54 -11.62 1.30
CA PRO A 16 3.14 -10.29 0.84
C PRO A 16 1.76 -9.92 1.41
N PRO A 17 1.55 -8.66 1.83
CA PRO A 17 0.24 -8.18 2.24
C PRO A 17 -0.70 -8.11 1.04
N CYS A 18 -1.97 -8.48 1.25
CA CYS A 18 -2.98 -8.50 0.21
C CYS A 18 -3.85 -7.25 0.25
N ILE A 19 -4.11 -6.63 -0.90
CA ILE A 19 -5.07 -5.53 -1.02
C ILE A 19 -6.47 -6.13 -1.14
N THR A 20 -7.25 -6.05 -0.07
CA THR A 20 -8.65 -6.52 -0.03
C THR A 20 -9.66 -5.39 0.09
N ASP A 21 -9.21 -4.17 0.37
CA ASP A 21 -10.00 -2.96 0.52
C ASP A 21 -9.18 -1.78 -0.05
N VAL A 22 -9.84 -0.89 -0.78
CA VAL A 22 -9.26 0.33 -1.36
C VAL A 22 -9.64 1.59 -0.59
N SER A 23 -10.25 1.47 0.59
CA SER A 23 -10.41 2.60 1.49
C SER A 23 -9.04 3.18 1.89
N GLN A 24 -8.94 4.49 2.01
CA GLN A 24 -7.70 5.18 2.36
C GLN A 24 -6.98 4.62 3.61
N PRO A 25 -7.67 4.36 4.75
CA PRO A 25 -6.99 3.78 5.92
C PRO A 25 -6.48 2.36 5.66
N ALA A 26 -7.20 1.56 4.86
CA ALA A 26 -6.73 0.23 4.45
C ALA A 26 -5.50 0.31 3.55
N LEU A 27 -5.47 1.27 2.61
CA LEU A 27 -4.34 1.48 1.71
C LEU A 27 -3.09 2.02 2.44
N VAL A 28 -3.25 2.96 3.37
CA VAL A 28 -2.12 3.43 4.20
C VAL A 28 -1.55 2.32 5.06
N LYS A 29 -2.41 1.49 5.65
CA LYS A 29 -1.97 0.31 6.39
C LYS A 29 -1.23 -0.66 5.46
N TRP A 30 -1.79 -0.95 4.29
CA TRP A 30 -1.18 -1.86 3.31
C TRP A 30 0.18 -1.35 2.83
N MET A 31 0.35 -0.05 2.58
CA MET A 31 1.67 0.51 2.17
C MET A 31 2.74 0.29 3.23
N ARG A 32 2.41 0.47 4.51
CA ARG A 32 3.33 0.18 5.61
C ARG A 32 3.72 -1.30 5.63
N GLU A 33 2.73 -2.19 5.61
CA GLU A 33 2.96 -3.64 5.60
C GLU A 33 3.74 -4.08 4.34
N ARG A 34 3.52 -3.39 3.23
CA ARG A 34 4.20 -3.64 1.95
C ARG A 34 5.66 -3.26 2.04
N GLN A 35 5.99 -2.12 2.65
CA GLN A 35 7.37 -1.71 2.91
C GLN A 35 8.08 -2.73 3.81
N GLU A 36 7.44 -3.14 4.91
CA GLU A 36 8.00 -4.15 5.83
C GLU A 36 8.26 -5.49 5.11
N TYR A 37 7.34 -5.91 4.23
CA TYR A 37 7.53 -7.07 3.37
C TYR A 37 8.73 -6.93 2.43
N GLU A 38 8.87 -5.78 1.75
CA GLU A 38 9.95 -5.54 0.80
C GLU A 38 11.32 -5.49 1.47
N ASP A 39 11.41 -4.86 2.65
CA ASP A 39 12.62 -4.83 3.48
C ASP A 39 13.02 -6.22 3.96
N ALA A 40 12.04 -7.04 4.37
CA ALA A 40 12.29 -8.42 4.78
C ALA A 40 12.77 -9.29 3.61
N VAL A 41 12.17 -9.14 2.42
CA VAL A 41 12.62 -9.84 1.21
C VAL A 41 14.03 -9.39 0.84
N ASP A 42 14.33 -8.10 0.92
CA ASP A 42 15.67 -7.55 0.64
C ASP A 42 16.74 -8.15 1.56
N ALA A 43 16.49 -8.17 2.88
CA ALA A 43 17.38 -8.76 3.87
C ALA A 43 17.62 -10.26 3.63
N ARG A 44 16.57 -11.01 3.24
CA ARG A 44 16.70 -12.42 2.90
C ARG A 44 17.54 -12.61 1.63
N CYS A 45 17.24 -11.87 0.56
CA CYS A 45 17.98 -11.92 -0.70
C CYS A 45 19.46 -11.57 -0.51
N ALA A 46 19.78 -10.59 0.34
CA ALA A 46 21.16 -10.26 0.70
C ALA A 46 21.89 -11.42 1.40
N THR A 47 21.16 -12.25 2.14
CA THR A 47 21.72 -13.42 2.84
C THR A 47 21.84 -14.65 1.94
N THR A 48 20.86 -14.89 1.07
CA THR A 48 20.77 -16.10 0.23
C THR A 48 21.41 -15.93 -1.15
N GLY A 49 21.63 -14.69 -1.60
CA GLY A 49 22.04 -14.37 -2.97
C GLY A 49 20.92 -14.52 -4.00
N GLU A 50 19.67 -14.67 -3.56
CA GLU A 50 18.51 -14.76 -4.45
C GLU A 50 18.24 -13.43 -5.18
N ASP A 51 17.75 -13.53 -6.41
CA ASP A 51 17.33 -12.37 -7.21
C ASP A 51 16.06 -11.75 -6.61
N LYS A 52 16.20 -10.52 -6.10
CA LYS A 52 15.10 -9.75 -5.50
C LYS A 52 13.88 -9.62 -6.43
N SER A 53 14.11 -9.42 -7.72
CA SER A 53 13.02 -9.26 -8.70
C SER A 53 12.17 -10.53 -8.85
N LYS A 54 12.77 -11.70 -8.56
CA LYS A 54 12.09 -13.00 -8.56
C LYS A 54 11.49 -13.35 -7.19
N ALA A 55 12.06 -12.81 -6.12
CA ALA A 55 11.59 -13.05 -4.76
C ALA A 55 10.38 -12.16 -4.37
N LEU A 56 10.29 -10.96 -4.95
CA LEU A 56 9.19 -10.03 -4.72
C LEU A 56 7.93 -10.42 -5.48
N ARG A 57 6.80 -10.48 -4.78
CA ARG A 57 5.49 -10.58 -5.44
C ARG A 57 5.04 -9.20 -5.89
N SER A 58 4.61 -9.07 -7.15
CA SER A 58 4.04 -7.81 -7.65
C SER A 58 2.77 -7.39 -6.89
N VAL A 59 2.48 -6.09 -6.88
CA VAL A 59 1.24 -5.47 -6.37
C VAL A 59 0.04 -6.08 -7.08
N LYS A 60 0.08 -6.23 -8.41
CA LYS A 60 -0.99 -6.91 -9.17
C LYS A 60 -1.29 -8.31 -8.65
N ASN A 61 -0.26 -9.09 -8.32
CA ASN A 61 -0.41 -10.45 -7.77
C ASN A 61 -0.69 -10.46 -6.25
N SER A 62 -0.56 -9.32 -5.59
CA SER A 62 -0.91 -9.10 -4.18
C SER A 62 -2.26 -8.39 -4.04
N PHE A 63 -3.05 -8.31 -5.11
CA PHE A 63 -4.37 -7.69 -5.13
C PHE A 63 -5.46 -8.75 -5.09
N ASN A 64 -6.53 -8.51 -4.33
CA ASN A 64 -7.74 -9.31 -4.47
C ASN A 64 -8.24 -9.26 -5.93
N ARG A 65 -8.26 -10.42 -6.58
CA ARG A 65 -8.56 -10.53 -8.01
C ARG A 65 -9.94 -9.99 -8.38
N GLN A 66 -10.96 -10.19 -7.53
CA GLN A 66 -12.31 -9.69 -7.81
C GLN A 66 -12.36 -8.17 -7.70
N LEU A 67 -11.76 -7.61 -6.64
CA LEU A 67 -11.68 -6.16 -6.44
C LEU A 67 -10.91 -5.48 -7.58
N LEU A 68 -9.75 -6.01 -7.96
CA LEU A 68 -8.96 -5.50 -9.07
C LEU A 68 -9.74 -5.58 -10.39
N THR A 69 -10.44 -6.68 -10.65
CA THR A 69 -11.29 -6.83 -11.85
C THR A 69 -12.38 -5.76 -11.89
N THR A 70 -12.99 -5.45 -10.75
CA THR A 70 -14.03 -4.41 -10.65
C THR A 70 -13.45 -3.03 -10.90
N LEU A 71 -12.32 -2.68 -10.29
CA LEU A 71 -11.64 -1.39 -10.51
C LEU A 71 -11.22 -1.20 -11.97
N CYS A 72 -10.60 -2.22 -12.57
CA CYS A 72 -10.23 -2.20 -13.98
C CYS A 72 -11.44 -1.89 -14.88
N LYS A 73 -12.56 -2.58 -14.66
CA LYS A 73 -13.75 -2.46 -15.51
C LYS A 73 -14.54 -1.18 -15.28
N LEU A 74 -14.72 -0.77 -14.03
CA LEU A 74 -15.65 0.30 -13.67
C LEU A 74 -14.95 1.67 -13.58
N GLU A 75 -13.72 1.72 -13.07
CA GLU A 75 -13.03 2.98 -12.80
C GLU A 75 -11.96 3.30 -13.86
N TRP A 76 -11.17 2.29 -14.26
CA TRP A 76 -9.98 2.54 -15.08
C TRP A 76 -10.17 2.31 -16.58
N GLY A 77 -11.31 1.74 -16.98
CA GLY A 77 -11.60 1.43 -18.39
C GLY A 77 -10.61 0.46 -19.03
N THR A 78 -10.09 -0.50 -18.28
CA THR A 78 -9.10 -1.50 -18.72
C THR A 78 -9.50 -2.92 -18.28
N THR A 79 -8.66 -3.90 -18.57
CA THR A 79 -8.82 -5.29 -18.13
C THR A 79 -7.73 -5.67 -17.12
N ILE A 80 -7.97 -6.75 -16.36
CA ILE A 80 -6.95 -7.26 -15.45
C ILE A 80 -5.73 -7.79 -16.21
N GLU A 81 -5.88 -8.17 -17.47
CA GLU A 81 -4.77 -8.60 -18.33
C GLU A 81 -3.91 -7.41 -18.78
N GLU A 82 -4.55 -6.31 -19.19
CA GLU A 82 -3.88 -5.12 -19.75
C GLU A 82 -3.35 -4.15 -18.70
N VAL A 83 -3.91 -4.15 -17.49
CA VAL A 83 -3.48 -3.21 -16.45
C VAL A 83 -2.02 -3.46 -16.06
N MET A 84 -1.21 -2.41 -16.14
CA MET A 84 0.19 -2.43 -15.80
C MET A 84 0.40 -2.12 -14.31
N GLU A 85 1.51 -2.59 -13.75
CA GLU A 85 1.86 -2.42 -12.33
C GLU A 85 1.89 -0.92 -11.96
N GLU A 86 2.48 -0.10 -12.82
CA GLU A 86 2.63 1.34 -12.64
C GLU A 86 1.27 2.06 -12.57
N ARG A 87 0.30 1.60 -13.37
CA ARG A 87 -1.07 2.12 -13.35
C ARG A 87 -1.73 1.80 -12.00
N ILE A 88 -1.60 0.56 -11.52
CA ILE A 88 -2.18 0.15 -10.24
C ILE A 88 -1.63 1.03 -9.12
N ILE A 89 -0.31 1.20 -9.05
CA ILE A 89 0.33 2.01 -8.00
C ILE A 89 -0.15 3.47 -8.07
N SER A 90 -0.16 4.07 -9.27
CA SER A 90 -0.62 5.45 -9.44
C SER A 90 -2.07 5.67 -9.01
N GLU A 91 -2.95 4.70 -9.22
CA GLU A 91 -4.36 4.78 -8.82
C GLU A 91 -4.51 4.63 -7.31
N LEU A 92 -3.74 3.74 -6.68
CA LEU A 92 -3.70 3.62 -5.21
C LEU A 92 -3.19 4.91 -4.56
N ASP A 93 -2.11 5.51 -5.10
CA ASP A 93 -1.58 6.79 -4.63
C ASP A 93 -2.60 7.92 -4.80
N THR A 94 -3.37 7.89 -5.89
CA THR A 94 -4.46 8.85 -6.13
C THR A 94 -5.53 8.73 -5.05
N ILE A 95 -5.96 7.53 -4.68
CA ILE A 95 -6.97 7.33 -3.62
C ILE A 95 -6.45 7.82 -2.26
N ILE A 96 -5.18 7.58 -1.97
CA ILE A 96 -4.55 8.05 -0.73
C ILE A 96 -4.46 9.58 -0.71
N GLY A 97 -4.10 10.19 -1.84
CA GLY A 97 -3.95 11.64 -1.99
C GLY A 97 -5.26 12.42 -2.19
N SER A 98 -6.29 11.81 -2.77
CA SER A 98 -7.57 12.49 -3.08
C SER A 98 -8.29 12.91 -1.82
N ILE A 99 -8.26 12.12 -0.73
CA ILE A 99 -8.91 12.53 0.52
C ILE A 99 -8.18 13.71 1.15
N MET A 100 -6.86 13.84 0.99
CA MET A 100 -6.19 15.05 1.44
C MET A 100 -6.68 16.27 0.65
N ASN A 101 -6.92 16.19 -0.66
CA ASN A 101 -7.47 17.33 -1.42
C ASN A 101 -8.98 17.56 -1.22
N ASP A 102 -9.79 16.51 -1.05
CA ASP A 102 -11.23 16.61 -0.79
C ASP A 102 -11.54 16.99 0.69
N ALA A 103 -10.64 16.68 1.63
CA ALA A 103 -10.70 17.14 3.02
C ALA A 103 -9.93 18.45 3.28
N ILE A 104 -9.17 18.95 2.29
CA ILE A 104 -8.79 20.38 2.20
C ILE A 104 -9.99 21.21 1.67
N ILE A 105 -11.21 20.67 1.71
CA ILE A 105 -12.38 21.51 1.99
C ILE A 105 -12.30 21.90 3.47
N ASP A 106 -11.50 22.93 3.69
CA ASP A 106 -11.83 24.04 4.57
C ASP A 106 -11.68 23.81 6.08
N ILE A 107 -10.55 23.25 6.51
CA ILE A 107 -10.11 23.46 7.90
C ILE A 107 -10.01 24.97 8.17
N ASP A 108 -9.50 25.76 7.23
CA ASP A 108 -9.43 27.21 7.38
C ASP A 108 -10.82 27.89 7.50
N SER A 109 -11.85 27.54 6.70
CA SER A 109 -13.18 28.12 6.96
C SER A 109 -13.92 27.53 8.15
N VAL A 110 -13.67 26.29 8.54
CA VAL A 110 -14.23 25.75 9.78
C VAL A 110 -13.68 26.53 10.97
N PHE A 111 -12.36 26.82 10.99
CA PHE A 111 -11.75 27.67 12.01
C PHE A 111 -12.22 29.13 11.91
N ASP A 112 -12.32 29.72 10.71
CA ASP A 112 -12.78 31.11 10.54
C ASP A 112 -14.28 31.30 10.88
N ALA A 113 -15.11 30.30 10.59
CA ALA A 113 -16.53 30.32 10.95
C ALA A 113 -16.69 30.22 12.48
N GLU A 114 -15.90 29.38 13.15
CA GLU A 114 -15.91 29.30 14.62
C GLU A 114 -15.38 30.60 15.24
N LEU A 115 -14.30 31.19 14.70
CA LEU A 115 -13.72 32.44 15.23
C LEU A 115 -14.65 33.66 15.10
N ARG A 116 -15.49 33.71 14.06
CA ARG A 116 -16.47 34.79 13.87
C ARG A 116 -17.65 34.73 14.83
N THR A 117 -18.00 33.56 15.36
CA THR A 117 -19.09 33.43 16.33
C THR A 117 -18.73 34.02 17.70
N TYR A 118 -17.44 34.03 18.08
CA TYR A 118 -16.98 34.60 19.36
C TYR A 118 -16.73 36.11 19.32
N THR A 119 -16.54 36.70 18.13
CA THR A 119 -16.17 38.12 17.98
C THR A 119 -17.36 39.07 17.77
N SER A 120 -18.58 38.54 17.63
CA SER A 120 -19.82 39.35 17.52
C SER A 120 -20.62 39.45 18.83
N ALA A 121 -20.08 38.98 19.95
CA ALA A 121 -20.74 38.94 21.26
C ALA A 121 -20.20 39.96 22.29
N THR A 122 -19.62 41.08 21.84
CA THR A 122 -19.19 42.20 22.70
C THR A 122 -19.63 43.54 22.14
#